data_AF-A0A935FDJ5-F1
#
_entry.id   AF-A0A935FDJ5-F1
#
_cell.length_a   1.000
_cell.length_b   1.000
_cell.length_c   1.000
_cell.angle_alpha   90.00
_cell.angle_beta   90.00
_cell.angle_gamma   90.00
#
_symmetry.space_group_name_H-M   'P 1'
#
loop_
_entity.id
_entity.type
_entity.pdbx_description
1 polymer ?
#
loop_
_entity_poly.entity_id
_entity_poly.type
_entity_poly.pdbx_seq_one_letter_code
_entity_poly.pdbx_strand_id
1 'polypeptide(L)'
;MVKLDAGTTLKRLRNRYRLVVMNDDTYEEVVTFKLSRLSVYIMLSTIFVVLVGLTVALIVFTPLKYYIPGSGTNYKSVSELKQLKYQVDELEQKNSQNAQYIDRLKKVLSGAAIKLDTTRLNLPPAEISND
;
A
#
# COMPACT_ATOMS: atom_id res chain seq x y z
N MET A 1 27.95 36.80 31.00
CA MET A 1 27.83 35.35 30.74
C MET A 1 27.11 34.71 31.92
N VAL A 2 25.87 34.26 31.73
CA VAL A 2 25.09 33.60 32.79
C VAL A 2 25.62 32.19 32.96
N LYS A 3 26.33 31.93 34.06
CA LYS A 3 26.74 30.57 34.44
C LYS A 3 25.48 29.81 34.85
N LEU A 4 24.96 28.96 33.97
CA LEU A 4 23.89 28.04 34.29
C LEU A 4 24.48 26.91 35.15
N ASP A 5 24.38 27.06 36.47
CA ASP A 5 24.76 26.02 37.41
C ASP A 5 23.78 24.82 37.28
N ALA A 6 24.25 23.74 36.65
CA ALA A 6 23.45 22.54 36.42
C ALA A 6 23.04 21.84 37.73
N GLY A 7 23.79 22.02 38.82
CA GLY A 7 23.51 21.40 40.11
C GLY A 7 22.23 21.92 40.77
N THR A 8 21.98 23.22 40.72
CA THR A 8 20.78 23.85 41.31
C THR A 8 19.51 23.58 40.50
N THR A 9 19.59 23.48 39.18
CA THR A 9 18.42 23.20 38.31
C THR A 9 17.92 21.75 38.45
N LEU A 10 18.83 20.78 38.55
CA LEU A 10 18.49 19.37 38.80
C LEU A 10 17.86 19.16 40.18
N LYS A 11 18.36 19.87 41.20
CA LYS A 11 17.78 19.83 42.55
C LYS A 11 16.34 20.34 42.57
N ARG A 12 16.05 21.38 41.79
CA ARG A 12 14.70 21.97 41.64
C ARG A 12 13.72 21.04 40.92
N LEU A 13 14.21 20.18 40.03
CA LEU A 13 13.40 19.17 39.31
C LEU A 13 12.97 17.99 40.20
N ARG A 14 13.76 17.69 41.23
CA ARG A 14 13.53 16.59 42.18
C ARG A 14 12.67 17.00 43.40
N ASN A 15 12.25 18.26 43.49
CA ASN A 15 11.32 18.69 44.53
C ASN A 15 9.99 17.92 44.42
N ARG A 16 9.56 17.37 45.55
CA ARG A 16 8.30 16.61 45.67
C ARG A 16 7.17 17.59 45.95
N TYR A 17 6.20 17.66 45.04
CA TYR A 17 4.97 18.41 45.21
C TYR A 17 3.86 17.42 45.58
N ARG A 18 2.91 17.86 46.40
CA ARG A 18 1.73 17.06 46.78
C ARG A 18 0.54 17.64 46.03
N LEU A 19 -0.03 16.86 45.12
CA LEU A 19 -1.32 17.14 44.50
C LEU A 19 -2.37 16.41 45.33
N VAL A 20 -3.31 17.14 45.92
CA VAL A 20 -4.42 16.57 46.69
C VAL A 20 -5.71 16.86 45.93
N VAL A 21 -6.51 15.83 45.69
CA VAL A 21 -7.88 15.94 45.21
C VAL A 21 -8.77 15.77 46.42
N MET A 22 -9.46 16.85 46.80
CA MET A 22 -10.36 16.91 47.95
C MET A 22 -11.80 17.01 47.43
N ASN A 23 -12.74 16.39 48.14
CA ASN A 23 -14.17 16.55 47.88
C ASN A 23 -14.63 17.93 48.38
N ASP A 24 -15.34 18.68 47.55
CA ASP A 24 -15.71 20.08 47.83
C ASP A 24 -16.76 20.17 48.95
N ASP A 25 -17.67 19.19 49.06
CA ASP A 25 -18.77 19.20 50.01
C ASP A 25 -18.38 18.71 51.41
N THR A 26 -17.50 17.71 51.50
CA THR A 26 -17.11 17.08 52.77
C THR A 26 -15.69 17.42 53.22
N TYR A 27 -14.92 18.15 52.40
CA TYR A 27 -13.50 18.44 52.64
C TYR A 27 -12.64 17.19 52.93
N GLU A 28 -13.08 16.01 52.49
CA GLU A 28 -12.32 14.79 52.64
C GLU A 28 -11.30 14.65 51.50
N GLU A 29 -10.06 14.26 51.85
CA GLU A 29 -9.02 13.99 50.85
C GLU A 29 -9.30 12.64 50.16
N VAL A 30 -9.78 12.68 48.92
CA VAL A 30 -10.15 11.46 48.18
C VAL A 30 -8.91 10.77 47.60
N VAL A 31 -7.98 11.55 47.04
CA VAL A 31 -6.73 11.01 46.48
C VAL A 31 -5.58 11.99 46.67
N THR A 32 -4.45 11.51 47.24
CA THR A 32 -3.21 12.29 47.37
C THR A 32 -2.11 11.71 46.50
N PHE A 33 -1.66 12.46 45.49
CA PHE A 33 -0.51 12.11 44.64
C PHE A 33 0.72 12.93 45.04
N LYS A 34 1.84 12.26 45.36
CA LYS A 34 3.15 12.92 45.57
C LYS A 34 3.94 12.88 44.27
N LEU A 35 3.83 13.94 43.48
CA LEU A 35 4.44 14.06 42.16
C LEU A 35 5.63 15.01 42.22
N SER A 36 6.78 14.59 41.68
CA SER A 36 7.88 15.51 41.38
C SER A 36 7.79 15.95 39.92
N ARG A 37 8.37 17.12 39.58
CA ARG A 37 8.41 17.58 38.18
C ARG A 37 9.07 16.55 37.26
N LEU A 38 10.08 15.84 37.79
CA LEU A 38 10.76 14.74 37.12
C LEU A 38 9.87 13.52 36.90
N SER A 39 9.07 13.09 37.90
CA SER A 39 8.20 11.91 37.73
C SER A 39 7.05 12.17 36.75
N VAL A 40 6.53 13.40 36.71
CA VAL A 40 5.54 13.81 35.69
C VAL A 40 6.13 13.74 34.29
N TYR A 41 7.36 14.22 34.11
CA TYR A 41 8.06 14.14 32.82
C TYR A 41 8.30 12.70 32.38
N ILE A 42 8.72 11.82 33.29
CA ILE A 42 8.90 10.39 32.99
C ILE A 42 7.57 9.76 32.59
N MET A 43 6.49 9.99 33.35
CA MET A 43 5.16 9.44 33.04
C MET A 43 4.68 9.88 31.66
N LEU A 44 4.78 11.18 31.34
CA LEU A 44 4.43 11.70 30.01
C LEU A 44 5.29 11.10 28.90
N SER A 45 6.60 10.97 29.14
CA SER A 45 7.52 10.36 28.17
C SER A 45 7.19 8.89 27.91
N THR A 46 6.91 8.11 28.97
CA THR A 46 6.50 6.71 28.83
C THR A 46 5.19 6.59 28.07
N ILE A 47 4.18 7.42 28.37
CA ILE A 47 2.92 7.44 27.63
C ILE A 47 3.16 7.76 26.15
N PHE A 48 4.00 8.75 25.86
CA PHE A 48 4.34 9.13 24.49
C PHE A 48 5.00 7.97 23.73
N VAL A 49 6.00 7.31 24.32
CA VAL A 49 6.68 6.15 23.71
C VAL A 49 5.70 5.00 23.49
N VAL A 50 4.82 4.72 24.45
CA VAL A 50 3.79 3.67 24.32
C VAL A 50 2.81 4.01 23.19
N LEU A 51 2.35 5.26 23.10
CA LEU A 51 1.41 5.71 22.07
C LEU A 51 2.05 5.61 20.68
N VAL A 52 3.29 6.09 20.52
CA VAL A 52 4.04 5.97 19.27
C VAL A 52 4.25 4.49 18.93
N GLY A 53 4.71 3.67 19.87
CA GLY A 53 4.89 2.24 19.66
C GLY A 53 3.60 1.54 19.23
N LEU A 54 2.48 1.87 19.88
CA LEU A 54 1.15 1.32 19.58
C LEU A 54 0.65 1.77 18.20
N THR A 55 0.89 3.03 17.81
CA THR A 55 0.55 3.52 16.45
C THR A 55 1.36 2.82 15.37
N VAL A 56 2.67 2.62 15.59
CA VAL A 56 3.53 1.90 14.64
C VAL A 56 3.11 0.44 14.56
N ALA A 57 2.82 -0.20 15.71
CA ALA A 57 2.31 -1.56 15.74
C ALA A 57 0.98 -1.69 14.97
N LEU A 58 0.03 -0.77 15.19
CA LEU A 58 -1.20 -0.70 14.41
C LEU A 58 -0.92 -0.61 12.91
N ILE A 59 -0.04 0.28 12.46
CA ILE A 59 0.28 0.42 11.02
C ILE A 59 0.87 -0.87 10.43
N VAL A 60 1.71 -1.58 11.17
CA VAL A 60 2.38 -2.81 10.70
C VAL A 60 1.42 -4.01 10.67
N PHE A 61 0.60 -4.17 11.72
CA PHE A 61 -0.32 -5.29 11.89
C PHE A 61 -1.64 -5.12 11.12
N THR A 62 -2.07 -3.88 10.84
CA THR A 62 -3.28 -3.61 10.05
C THR A 62 -2.94 -3.40 8.58
N PRO A 63 -3.91 -3.57 7.65
CA PRO A 63 -3.69 -3.32 6.23
C PRO A 63 -3.49 -1.84 5.87
N LEU A 64 -3.48 -0.91 6.84
CA LEU A 64 -3.24 0.52 6.61
C LEU A 64 -1.92 0.80 5.86
N LYS A 65 -0.88 -0.03 6.06
CA LYS A 65 0.39 0.11 5.33
C LYS A 65 0.26 -0.01 3.80
N TYR A 66 -0.73 -0.75 3.30
CA TYR A 66 -0.95 -0.94 1.86
C TYR A 66 -1.62 0.27 1.18
N TYR A 67 -2.13 1.21 1.95
CA TYR A 67 -2.73 2.44 1.44
C TYR A 67 -1.71 3.55 1.17
N ILE A 68 -0.45 3.37 1.58
CA ILE A 68 0.62 4.31 1.31
C ILE A 68 1.24 3.96 -0.05
N PRO A 69 0.97 4.74 -1.12
CA PRO A 69 1.59 4.49 -2.41
C PRO A 69 3.11 4.61 -2.27
N GLY A 70 3.82 3.53 -2.57
CA GLY A 70 5.28 3.46 -2.55
C GLY A 70 5.91 2.82 -1.29
N SER A 71 5.15 2.46 -0.26
CA SER A 71 5.71 1.94 1.01
C SER A 71 5.29 0.49 1.30
N GLY A 72 5.87 -0.47 0.56
CA GLY A 72 5.86 -1.91 0.88
C GLY A 72 4.53 -2.62 0.56
N THR A 73 4.45 -3.86 0.12
CA THR A 73 5.34 -5.00 -0.08
C THR A 73 4.70 -5.71 -1.27
N ASN A 74 5.26 -5.80 -2.47
CA ASN A 74 6.50 -6.44 -2.82
C ASN A 74 6.81 -5.93 -4.23
N TYR A 75 7.90 -5.22 -4.48
CA TYR A 75 8.29 -4.94 -5.88
C TYR A 75 8.44 -6.26 -6.65
N LYS A 76 8.87 -7.32 -5.95
CA LYS A 76 8.81 -8.71 -6.41
C LYS A 76 7.38 -9.14 -6.78
N SER A 77 6.40 -9.08 -5.89
CA SER A 77 5.02 -9.45 -6.26
C SER A 77 4.41 -8.54 -7.31
N VAL A 78 4.72 -7.25 -7.37
CA VAL A 78 4.25 -6.40 -8.48
C VAL A 78 4.87 -6.85 -9.80
N SER A 79 6.16 -7.18 -9.80
CA SER A 79 6.84 -7.70 -10.99
C SER A 79 6.35 -9.11 -11.38
N GLU A 80 6.10 -9.98 -10.41
CA GLU A 80 5.55 -11.33 -10.60
C GLU A 80 4.11 -11.25 -11.10
N LEU A 81 3.27 -10.39 -10.51
CA LEU A 81 1.92 -10.11 -10.98
C LEU A 81 1.93 -9.53 -12.38
N LYS A 82 2.89 -8.66 -12.71
CA LYS A 82 3.06 -8.11 -14.05
C LYS A 82 3.47 -9.19 -15.05
N GLN A 83 4.41 -10.06 -14.69
CA GLN A 83 4.81 -11.21 -15.52
C GLN A 83 3.68 -12.22 -15.70
N LEU A 84 2.93 -12.49 -14.64
CA LEU A 84 1.76 -13.37 -14.71
C LEU A 84 0.69 -12.76 -15.62
N LYS A 85 0.43 -11.45 -15.50
CA LYS A 85 -0.47 -10.73 -16.39
C LYS A 85 -0.04 -10.87 -17.85
N TYR A 86 1.23 -10.62 -18.17
CA TYR A 86 1.72 -10.78 -19.54
C TYR A 86 1.51 -12.19 -20.08
N GLN A 87 1.81 -13.22 -19.27
CA GLN A 87 1.59 -14.62 -19.67
C GLN A 87 0.10 -14.92 -19.91
N VAL A 88 -0.79 -14.40 -19.06
CA VAL A 88 -2.24 -14.56 -19.22
C VAL A 88 -2.72 -13.85 -20.49
N ASP A 89 -2.29 -12.62 -20.73
CA ASP A 89 -2.67 -11.84 -21.91
C ASP A 89 -2.20 -12.56 -23.21
N GLU A 90 -0.99 -13.13 -23.22
CA GLU A 90 -0.47 -13.92 -24.34
C GLU A 90 -1.29 -15.21 -24.56
N LEU A 91 -1.64 -15.92 -23.50
CA LEU A 91 -2.46 -17.13 -23.58
C LEU A 91 -3.87 -16.82 -24.09
N GLU A 92 -4.46 -15.72 -23.64
CA GLU A 92 -5.77 -15.26 -24.10
C GLU A 92 -5.74 -14.93 -25.60
N GLN A 93 -4.68 -14.24 -26.06
CA GLN A 93 -4.50 -13.94 -27.48
C GLN A 93 -4.40 -15.22 -28.32
N LYS A 94 -3.58 -16.18 -27.90
CA LYS A 94 -3.44 -17.48 -28.60
C LYS A 94 -4.74 -18.27 -28.60
N ASN A 95 -5.47 -18.27 -27.49
CA ASN A 95 -6.76 -18.93 -27.39
C ASN A 95 -7.81 -18.30 -28.32
N SER A 96 -7.87 -16.96 -28.38
CA SER A 96 -8.73 -16.23 -29.30
C SER A 96 -8.41 -16.53 -30.77
N GLN A 97 -7.12 -16.58 -31.13
CA GLN A 97 -6.68 -16.96 -32.48
C GLN A 97 -7.08 -18.39 -32.83
N ASN A 98 -6.88 -19.34 -31.91
CA ASN A 98 -7.28 -20.73 -32.10
C ASN A 98 -8.80 -20.87 -32.25
N ALA A 99 -9.58 -20.16 -31.44
CA ALA A 99 -11.03 -20.14 -31.55
C ALA A 99 -11.48 -19.62 -32.93
N GLN A 100 -10.86 -18.55 -33.44
CA GLN A 100 -11.12 -18.04 -34.79
C GLN A 100 -10.72 -19.03 -35.88
N TYR A 101 -9.59 -19.73 -35.72
CA TYR A 101 -9.14 -20.75 -36.67
C TYR A 101 -10.13 -21.92 -36.76
N ILE A 102 -10.57 -22.46 -35.61
CA ILE A 102 -11.55 -23.55 -35.54
C ILE A 102 -12.89 -23.09 -36.13
N ASP A 103 -13.33 -21.87 -35.84
CA ASP A 103 -14.56 -21.31 -36.42
C ASP A 103 -14.46 -21.18 -37.95
N ARG A 104 -13.33 -20.68 -38.47
CA ARG A 104 -13.08 -20.62 -39.91
C ARG A 104 -13.07 -22.01 -40.54
N LEU A 105 -12.38 -22.99 -39.93
CA LEU A 105 -12.38 -24.38 -40.39
C LEU A 105 -13.79 -24.96 -40.45
N LYS A 106 -14.59 -24.77 -39.39
CA LYS A 106 -15.98 -25.22 -39.35
C LYS A 106 -16.80 -24.58 -40.47
N LYS A 107 -16.61 -23.28 -40.72
CA LYS A 107 -17.28 -22.56 -41.81
C LYS A 107 -16.90 -23.12 -43.18
N VAL A 108 -15.61 -23.37 -43.44
CA VAL A 108 -15.12 -24.00 -44.69
C VAL A 108 -15.77 -25.36 -44.90
N LEU A 109 -15.73 -26.22 -43.87
CA LEU A 109 -16.28 -27.58 -43.94
C LEU A 109 -17.80 -27.60 -44.09
N SER A 110 -18.50 -26.60 -43.55
CA SER A 110 -19.95 -26.45 -43.71
C SER A 110 -20.39 -25.87 -45.07
N GLY A 111 -19.44 -25.56 -45.96
CA GLY A 111 -19.73 -24.99 -47.28
C GLY A 111 -20.18 -23.52 -47.25
N ALA A 112 -20.02 -22.82 -46.12
CA ALA A 112 -20.37 -21.42 -46.01
C ALA A 112 -19.35 -20.54 -46.74
N ALA A 113 -19.84 -19.58 -47.54
CA ALA A 113 -19.00 -18.67 -48.31
C ALA A 113 -18.05 -17.88 -47.39
N ILE A 114 -16.76 -18.17 -47.51
CA ILE A 114 -15.70 -17.46 -46.78
C ILE A 114 -15.50 -16.13 -47.49
N LYS A 115 -15.67 -15.02 -46.76
CA LYS A 115 -15.28 -13.70 -47.26
C LYS A 115 -13.75 -13.68 -47.33
N LEU A 116 -13.21 -13.77 -48.54
CA LEU A 116 -11.78 -13.70 -48.80
C LEU A 116 -11.31 -12.26 -48.55
N ASP A 117 -10.26 -12.08 -47.72
CA ASP A 117 -9.65 -10.77 -47.46
C ASP A 117 -8.81 -10.27 -48.64
N THR A 118 -8.65 -11.08 -49.68
CA THR A 118 -7.95 -10.72 -50.92
C THR A 118 -8.91 -10.11 -51.95
N THR A 119 -8.57 -8.92 -52.41
CA THR A 119 -9.15 -8.34 -53.63
C THR A 119 -8.67 -9.13 -54.84
N ARG A 120 -9.58 -9.47 -55.76
CA ARG A 120 -9.20 -10.12 -57.02
C ARG A 120 -8.31 -9.17 -57.83
N LEU A 121 -7.10 -9.62 -58.18
CA LEU A 121 -6.19 -8.90 -59.07
C LEU A 121 -6.78 -8.89 -60.48
N ASN A 122 -7.13 -7.70 -60.98
CA ASN A 122 -7.57 -7.50 -62.36
C ASN A 122 -6.32 -7.48 -63.25
N LEU A 123 -5.97 -8.63 -63.83
CA LEU A 123 -4.82 -8.74 -64.71
C LEU A 123 -5.21 -8.29 -66.13
N PRO A 124 -4.43 -7.42 -66.79
CA PRO A 124 -4.65 -7.11 -68.19
C PRO A 124 -4.50 -8.38 -69.05
N PRO A 125 -5.20 -8.47 -70.20
CA PRO A 125 -5.08 -9.60 -71.11
C PRO A 125 -3.61 -9.83 -71.47
N ALA A 126 -3.16 -11.08 -71.43
CA ALA A 126 -1.79 -11.42 -71.77
C ALA A 126 -1.52 -11.01 -73.23
N GLU A 127 -0.60 -10.07 -73.43
CA GLU A 127 -0.10 -9.73 -74.76
C GLU A 127 0.69 -10.93 -75.29
N ILE A 128 0.09 -11.65 -76.22
CA ILE A 128 0.74 -12.75 -76.93
C ILE A 128 1.68 -12.08 -77.94
N SER A 129 2.96 -11.97 -77.58
CA SER A 129 4.01 -11.54 -78.50
C SER A 129 4.20 -12.60 -79.57
N ASN A 130 3.79 -12.30 -80.81
CA ASN A 130 4.12 -13.10 -81.98
C ASN A 130 5.44 -12.56 -82.55
N ASP A 131 6.55 -13.05 -82.04
CA ASP A 131 7.88 -12.94 -82.67
C ASP A 131 8.33 -14.34 -83.11
#